data_AF-A0A2W4K0M4-F1
#
_entry.id   AF-A0A2W4K0M4-F1
#
_cell.length_a   1.000
_cell.length_b   1.000
_cell.length_c   1.000
_cell.angle_alpha   90.00
_cell.angle_beta   90.00
_cell.angle_gamma   90.00
#
_symmetry.space_group_name_H-M   'P 1'
#
loop_
_entity.id
_entity.type
_entity.pdbx_description
1 polymer ?
#
loop_
_entity_poly.entity_id
_entity_poly.type
_entity_poly.pdbx_seq_one_letter_code
_entity_poly.pdbx_strand_id
1 'polypeptide(L)'
;MCRLLGITNFNYLKHQKIINNFCDLARTGTVLAGDSPGHEDGWGLAFYDNGKLVVHKSGLNILDEQEPFLDILEKAGESPVMILHLRKSAWSNTTSTRHAHPFDYENRVFAHNGTVYDYKGLLKDITIPGLREDALDTEVFFLHFLSSDVADLGSAFLKTVALIKNTHSYSALNCLFSDGEKMYAYRDFSKEPDYYSLFKTQSENSVIIASQPLSSSLLWKQMDKEEFYVITA
;
A
#
# COMPACT_ATOMS: atom_id res chain seq x y z
N MET A 1 -7.25 4.54 9.81
CA MET A 1 -6.89 3.68 8.66
C MET A 1 -6.52 4.51 7.44
N CYS A 2 -5.76 3.92 6.50
CA CYS A 2 -4.80 4.57 5.60
C CYS A 2 -5.35 4.98 4.21
N ARG A 3 -4.47 5.55 3.37
CA ARG A 3 -4.68 5.74 1.91
C ARG A 3 -3.52 5.15 1.12
N LEU A 4 -3.85 4.56 -0.02
CA LEU A 4 -2.93 3.88 -0.94
C LEU A 4 -2.93 4.57 -2.31
N LEU A 5 -1.74 4.69 -2.90
CA LEU A 5 -1.52 5.06 -4.29
C LEU A 5 -0.48 4.12 -4.90
N GLY A 6 -0.75 3.59 -6.08
CA GLY A 6 0.19 2.84 -6.90
C GLY A 6 0.14 3.37 -8.33
N ILE A 7 1.31 3.56 -8.94
CA ILE A 7 1.46 4.04 -10.33
C ILE A 7 2.45 3.13 -11.03
N THR A 8 2.03 2.50 -12.13
CA THR A 8 2.95 1.87 -13.09
C THR A 8 3.44 2.91 -14.10
N ASN A 9 4.63 2.69 -14.68
CA ASN A 9 5.28 3.65 -15.58
C ASN A 9 5.35 5.06 -14.96
N PHE A 10 5.72 5.12 -13.68
CA PHE A 10 5.84 6.36 -12.96
C PHE A 10 6.87 7.28 -13.63
N ASN A 11 6.47 8.55 -13.77
CA ASN A 11 7.29 9.65 -14.25
C ASN A 11 6.85 10.89 -13.46
N TYR A 12 7.78 11.51 -12.73
CA TYR A 12 7.46 12.60 -11.81
C TYR A 12 6.78 13.77 -12.53
N LEU A 13 7.33 14.24 -13.67
CA LEU A 13 6.78 15.38 -14.41
C LEU A 13 5.34 15.13 -14.90
N LYS A 14 5.03 13.91 -15.34
CA LYS A 14 3.68 13.54 -15.81
C LYS A 14 2.69 13.37 -14.66
N HIS A 15 3.14 12.87 -13.52
CA HIS A 15 2.26 12.45 -12.43
C HIS A 15 2.20 13.42 -11.23
N GLN A 16 2.91 14.56 -11.28
CA GLN A 16 2.93 15.59 -10.23
C GLN A 16 1.54 15.94 -9.70
N LYS A 17 0.55 16.17 -10.58
CA LYS A 17 -0.81 16.50 -10.15
C LYS A 17 -1.47 15.38 -9.36
N ILE A 18 -1.28 14.12 -9.77
CA ILE A 18 -1.82 12.95 -9.06
C ILE A 18 -1.14 12.80 -7.69
N ILE A 19 0.17 13.01 -7.63
CA ILE A 19 0.94 12.97 -6.37
C ILE A 19 0.46 14.04 -5.40
N ASN A 20 0.36 15.30 -5.86
CA ASN A 20 -0.07 16.41 -5.01
C ASN A 20 -1.49 16.19 -4.47
N ASN A 21 -2.41 15.78 -5.35
CA ASN A 21 -3.78 15.47 -4.93
C ASN A 21 -3.84 14.28 -3.96
N PHE A 22 -2.91 13.32 -4.05
CA PHE A 22 -2.80 12.26 -3.07
C PHE A 22 -2.26 12.76 -1.74
N CYS A 23 -1.22 13.60 -1.73
CA CYS A 23 -0.70 14.22 -0.51
C CYS A 23 -1.78 15.04 0.22
N ASP A 24 -2.66 15.73 -0.51
CA ASP A 24 -3.81 16.44 0.08
C ASP A 24 -4.76 15.52 0.86
N LEU A 25 -4.80 14.22 0.56
CA LEU A 25 -5.57 13.25 1.32
C LEU A 25 -5.04 13.05 2.75
N ALA A 26 -3.81 13.47 3.05
CA ALA A 26 -3.31 13.50 4.42
C ALA A 26 -4.19 14.36 5.32
N ARG A 27 -4.82 15.41 4.77
CA ARG A 27 -5.80 16.24 5.49
C ARG A 27 -7.24 15.89 5.13
N THR A 28 -7.51 15.67 3.84
CA THR A 28 -8.87 15.61 3.29
C THR A 28 -9.39 14.21 3.05
N GLY A 29 -8.54 13.19 3.18
CA GLY A 29 -8.92 11.81 2.92
C GLY A 29 -10.00 11.35 3.89
N THR A 30 -11.00 10.63 3.38
CA THR A 30 -12.07 10.07 4.20
C THR A 30 -11.49 9.30 5.39
N VAL A 31 -12.16 9.32 6.53
CA VAL A 31 -11.79 8.56 7.74
C VAL A 31 -12.99 7.71 8.17
N LEU A 32 -12.76 6.73 9.04
CA LEU A 32 -13.89 6.01 9.64
C LEU A 32 -14.70 6.94 10.54
N ALA A 33 -15.97 6.61 10.73
CA ALA A 33 -16.80 7.29 11.72
C ALA A 33 -16.17 7.16 13.12
N GLY A 34 -15.95 8.30 13.78
CA GLY A 34 -15.35 8.37 15.13
C GLY A 34 -13.83 8.53 15.14
N ASP A 35 -13.14 8.37 14.01
CA ASP A 35 -11.71 8.67 13.90
C ASP A 35 -11.47 10.20 13.83
N SER A 36 -10.30 10.64 14.29
CA SER A 36 -9.84 12.01 14.03
C SER A 36 -9.72 12.27 12.53
N PRO A 37 -9.92 13.51 12.04
CA PRO A 37 -9.67 13.86 10.64
C PRO A 37 -8.22 13.56 10.22
N GLY A 38 -8.02 13.31 8.93
CA GLY A 38 -6.70 13.16 8.33
C GLY A 38 -5.99 11.82 8.54
N HIS A 39 -4.90 11.66 7.80
CA HIS A 39 -3.99 10.50 7.72
C HIS A 39 -2.58 10.97 8.05
N GLU A 40 -2.37 11.36 9.30
CA GLU A 40 -1.21 12.12 9.75
C GLU A 40 -0.17 11.26 10.52
N ASP A 41 -0.39 9.94 10.61
CA ASP A 41 0.41 9.03 11.45
C ASP A 41 1.67 8.46 10.73
N GLY A 42 2.10 9.13 9.67
CA GLY A 42 3.24 8.72 8.84
C GLY A 42 2.94 8.63 7.35
N TRP A 43 4.01 8.51 6.58
CA TRP A 43 3.95 8.22 5.15
C TRP A 43 5.06 7.25 4.75
N GLY A 44 4.91 6.64 3.59
CA GLY A 44 6.00 5.95 2.96
C GLY A 44 5.86 5.80 1.46
N LEU A 45 7.00 5.83 0.80
CA LEU A 45 7.19 5.81 -0.63
C LEU A 45 8.09 4.64 -0.97
N ALA A 46 7.72 3.87 -1.98
CA ALA A 46 8.57 2.88 -2.61
C ALA A 46 8.59 3.06 -4.11
N PHE A 47 9.75 2.88 -4.71
CA PHE A 47 9.94 2.86 -6.14
C PHE A 47 11.16 2.01 -6.50
N TYR A 48 11.33 1.73 -7.79
CA TYR A 48 12.47 0.98 -8.30
C TYR A 48 13.40 1.89 -9.09
N ASP A 49 14.67 1.93 -8.70
CA ASP A 49 15.75 2.63 -9.38
C ASP A 49 16.80 1.62 -9.85
N ASN A 50 17.09 1.61 -11.15
CA ASN A 50 18.03 0.67 -11.76
C ASN A 50 17.78 -0.80 -11.36
N GLY A 51 16.49 -1.19 -11.30
CA GLY A 51 16.05 -2.54 -10.94
C GLY A 51 16.07 -2.85 -9.43
N LYS A 52 16.46 -1.90 -8.58
CA LYS A 52 16.52 -2.06 -7.12
C LYS A 52 15.39 -1.30 -6.44
N LEU A 53 14.74 -1.95 -5.49
CA LEU A 53 13.74 -1.34 -4.63
C LEU A 53 14.40 -0.30 -3.71
N VAL A 54 13.80 0.89 -3.67
CA VAL A 54 14.13 1.99 -2.78
C VAL A 54 12.89 2.31 -1.95
N VAL A 55 13.05 2.43 -0.62
CA VAL A 55 11.96 2.70 0.31
C VAL A 55 12.32 3.86 1.23
N HIS A 56 11.44 4.86 1.29
CA HIS A 56 11.52 6.00 2.20
C HIS A 56 10.27 6.06 3.07
N LYS A 57 10.45 6.29 4.37
CA LYS A 57 9.35 6.29 5.34
C LYS A 57 9.56 7.32 6.42
N SER A 58 8.44 7.81 6.95
CA SER A 58 8.42 8.70 8.11
C SER A 58 7.23 8.38 9.03
N GLY A 59 7.42 8.66 10.31
CA GLY A 59 6.33 8.70 11.28
C GLY A 59 5.62 10.06 11.36
N LEU A 60 6.09 11.07 10.61
CA LEU A 60 5.50 12.40 10.55
C LEU A 60 4.46 12.51 9.42
N ASN A 61 3.65 13.56 9.46
CA ASN A 61 2.72 13.88 8.40
C ASN A 61 3.48 14.28 7.12
N ILE A 62 3.10 13.74 5.96
CA ILE A 62 3.72 14.09 4.67
C ILE A 62 3.63 15.59 4.36
N LEU A 63 2.59 16.28 4.88
CA LEU A 63 2.41 17.72 4.68
C LEU A 63 3.44 18.56 5.43
N ASP A 64 4.02 18.02 6.50
CA ASP A 64 5.12 18.67 7.25
C ASP A 64 6.49 18.36 6.62
N GLU A 65 6.55 17.40 5.70
CA GLU A 65 7.77 16.90 5.05
C GLU A 65 7.67 16.99 3.51
N GLN A 66 6.91 17.94 2.98
CA GLN A 66 6.70 18.05 1.52
C GLN A 66 8.01 18.27 0.75
N GLU A 67 8.85 19.20 1.18
CA GLU A 67 10.12 19.51 0.51
C GLU A 67 11.04 18.27 0.39
N PRO A 68 11.41 17.56 1.48
CA PRO A 68 12.23 16.36 1.36
C PRO A 68 11.53 15.24 0.59
N PHE A 69 10.21 15.11 0.68
CA PHE A 69 9.44 14.14 -0.11
C PHE A 69 9.52 14.43 -1.63
N LEU A 70 9.34 15.69 -2.03
CA LEU A 70 9.40 16.09 -3.44
C LEU A 70 10.83 15.98 -4.00
N ASP A 71 11.85 16.28 -3.21
CA ASP A 71 13.26 16.07 -3.59
C ASP A 71 13.57 14.59 -3.88
N ILE A 72 12.99 13.65 -3.09
CA ILE A 72 13.11 12.21 -3.38
C ILE A 72 12.48 11.86 -4.73
N LEU A 73 11.29 12.37 -5.02
CA LEU A 73 10.59 12.09 -6.29
C LEU A 73 11.27 12.73 -7.49
N GLU A 74 11.80 13.93 -7.35
CA GLU A 74 12.56 14.61 -8.41
C GLU A 74 13.83 13.83 -8.76
N LYS A 75 14.54 13.33 -7.74
CA LYS A 75 15.72 12.47 -7.93
C LYS A 75 15.38 11.11 -8.53
N ALA A 76 14.24 10.52 -8.14
CA ALA A 76 13.77 9.27 -8.72
C ALA A 76 13.49 9.45 -10.23
N GLY A 77 12.82 10.54 -10.60
CA GLY A 77 12.51 10.91 -11.99
C GLY A 77 11.49 9.99 -12.64
N GLU A 78 11.87 8.73 -12.87
CA GLU A 78 11.05 7.68 -13.47
C GLU A 78 11.20 6.36 -12.73
N SER A 79 10.17 5.52 -12.76
CA SER A 79 10.23 4.17 -12.19
C SER A 79 9.16 3.27 -12.82
N PRO A 80 9.44 1.96 -13.03
CA PRO A 80 8.41 1.03 -13.50
C PRO A 80 7.20 0.98 -12.55
N VAL A 81 7.43 1.06 -11.24
CA VAL A 81 6.37 1.06 -10.23
C VAL A 81 6.72 2.03 -9.11
N MET A 82 5.76 2.85 -8.72
CA MET A 82 5.78 3.65 -7.49
C MET A 82 4.58 3.32 -6.61
N ILE A 83 4.80 3.11 -5.31
CA ILE A 83 3.75 2.94 -4.31
C ILE A 83 3.93 4.00 -3.22
N LEU A 84 2.87 4.74 -2.93
CA LEU A 84 2.82 5.77 -1.89
C LEU A 84 1.68 5.47 -0.92
N HIS A 85 1.96 5.63 0.37
CA HIS A 85 1.06 5.29 1.45
C HIS A 85 0.97 6.43 2.46
N LEU A 86 -0.25 6.85 2.80
CA LEU A 86 -0.52 7.75 3.93
C LEU A 86 -1.11 6.96 5.07
N ARG A 87 -0.51 7.08 6.25
CA ARG A 87 -0.83 6.23 7.38
C ARG A 87 -1.82 6.89 8.33
N LYS A 88 -2.75 6.07 8.80
CA LYS A 88 -3.55 6.36 9.99
C LYS A 88 -3.69 5.09 10.80
N SER A 89 -3.04 5.06 11.94
CA SER A 89 -2.81 3.81 12.68
C SER A 89 -4.11 3.20 13.21
N ALA A 90 -4.21 1.88 13.14
CA ALA A 90 -5.23 1.11 13.87
C ALA A 90 -4.78 0.73 15.29
N TRP A 91 -3.47 0.88 15.59
CA TRP A 91 -2.83 0.45 16.82
C TRP A 91 -2.27 1.64 17.59
N SER A 92 -2.59 1.74 18.88
CA SER A 92 -2.06 2.79 19.77
C SER A 92 -0.54 2.76 19.84
N ASN A 93 0.11 3.94 19.92
CA ASN A 93 1.56 4.09 20.10
C ASN A 93 2.43 3.49 18.98
N THR A 94 1.92 3.48 17.75
CA THR A 94 2.68 2.95 16.60
C THR A 94 2.99 4.01 15.54
N THR A 95 2.63 5.28 15.74
CA THR A 95 3.02 6.42 14.89
C THR A 95 4.54 6.55 14.90
N SER A 96 5.18 6.00 13.86
CA SER A 96 6.63 5.82 13.77
C SER A 96 7.01 5.33 12.38
N THR A 97 8.24 5.62 11.96
CA THR A 97 8.83 5.10 10.71
C THR A 97 8.84 3.56 10.65
N ARG A 98 9.02 2.89 11.80
CA ARG A 98 9.09 1.42 11.92
C ARG A 98 7.84 0.71 11.42
N HIS A 99 6.69 1.27 11.76
CA HIS A 99 5.38 0.69 11.45
C HIS A 99 4.70 1.38 10.25
N ALA A 100 5.36 2.38 9.66
CA ALA A 100 4.91 2.97 8.41
C ALA A 100 5.05 1.95 7.28
N HIS A 101 4.02 1.90 6.44
CA HIS A 101 4.05 1.22 5.16
C HIS A 101 4.79 2.07 4.12
N PRO A 102 5.28 1.47 3.03
CA PRO A 102 5.26 0.03 2.75
C PRO A 102 6.30 -0.78 3.55
N PHE A 103 6.10 -2.09 3.63
CA PHE A 103 7.09 -3.05 4.11
C PHE A 103 7.82 -3.67 2.93
N ASP A 104 9.09 -3.99 3.11
CA ASP A 104 9.97 -4.52 2.07
C ASP A 104 10.73 -5.76 2.53
N TYR A 105 10.97 -6.66 1.58
CA TYR A 105 11.81 -7.84 1.75
C TYR A 105 12.48 -8.14 0.41
N GLU A 106 13.82 -8.14 0.41
CA GLU A 106 14.62 -8.19 -0.81
C GLU A 106 14.18 -7.10 -1.80
N ASN A 107 13.73 -7.47 -3.01
CA ASN A 107 13.29 -6.53 -4.03
C ASN A 107 11.75 -6.41 -4.13
N ARG A 108 11.03 -6.85 -3.09
CA ARG A 108 9.56 -6.89 -3.06
C ARG A 108 9.02 -5.92 -2.03
N VAL A 109 7.88 -5.32 -2.34
CA VAL A 109 7.27 -4.28 -1.50
C VAL A 109 5.78 -4.55 -1.29
N PHE A 110 5.24 -4.22 -0.12
CA PHE A 110 3.85 -4.45 0.27
C PHE A 110 3.26 -3.30 1.09
N ALA A 111 2.10 -2.80 0.65
CA ALA A 111 1.27 -1.82 1.34
C ALA A 111 -0.14 -2.38 1.56
N HIS A 112 -0.74 -2.06 2.72
CA HIS A 112 -2.01 -2.63 3.14
C HIS A 112 -2.85 -1.57 3.87
N ASN A 113 -4.11 -1.43 3.46
CA ASN A 113 -5.13 -0.67 4.17
C ASN A 113 -6.22 -1.60 4.68
N GLY A 114 -6.17 -1.86 5.99
CA GLY A 114 -6.97 -2.88 6.64
C GLY A 114 -6.27 -3.35 7.90
N THR A 115 -6.84 -4.37 8.54
CA THR A 115 -6.28 -4.99 9.73
C THR A 115 -6.66 -6.45 9.76
N VAL A 116 -5.68 -7.34 9.97
CA VAL A 116 -5.92 -8.73 10.35
C VAL A 116 -5.78 -8.81 11.87
N TYR A 117 -6.87 -8.96 12.60
CA TYR A 117 -6.89 -8.74 14.05
C TYR A 117 -6.14 -9.81 14.83
N ASP A 118 -6.25 -11.06 14.40
CA ASP A 118 -5.67 -12.26 14.99
C ASP A 118 -4.47 -12.79 14.19
N TYR A 119 -3.74 -11.88 13.52
CA TYR A 119 -2.59 -12.15 12.64
C TYR A 119 -1.51 -13.07 13.24
N LYS A 120 -1.40 -13.14 14.58
CA LYS A 120 -0.44 -14.01 15.25
C LYS A 120 -0.61 -15.50 14.88
N GLY A 121 -1.81 -15.91 14.44
CA GLY A 121 -2.06 -17.25 13.93
C GLY A 121 -1.26 -17.62 12.67
N LEU A 122 -0.79 -16.61 11.92
CA LEU A 122 0.02 -16.77 10.71
C LEU A 122 1.51 -16.97 11.03
N LEU A 123 1.98 -16.61 12.22
CA LEU A 123 3.42 -16.58 12.55
C LEU A 123 4.12 -17.93 12.38
N LYS A 124 3.42 -19.03 12.67
CA LYS A 124 3.96 -20.39 12.64
C LYS A 124 4.40 -20.85 11.24
N ASP A 125 3.85 -20.23 10.20
CA ASP A 125 4.08 -20.60 8.79
C ASP A 125 5.05 -19.62 8.10
N ILE A 126 5.63 -18.67 8.85
CA ILE A 126 6.67 -17.76 8.34
C ILE A 126 8.03 -18.44 8.47
N THR A 127 8.67 -18.70 7.33
CA THR A 127 9.99 -19.34 7.24
C THR A 127 11.10 -18.35 6.91
N ILE A 128 10.76 -17.18 6.37
CA ILE A 128 11.76 -16.17 6.02
C ILE A 128 12.27 -15.44 7.28
N PRO A 129 13.59 -15.22 7.39
CA PRO A 129 14.16 -14.49 8.51
C PRO A 129 13.81 -13.00 8.42
N GLY A 130 13.84 -12.30 9.56
CA GLY A 130 13.71 -10.84 9.59
C GLY A 130 12.42 -10.31 10.21
N LEU A 131 11.48 -11.18 10.58
CA LEU A 131 10.34 -10.78 11.40
C LEU A 131 10.84 -10.29 12.77
N ARG A 132 10.55 -9.02 13.08
CA ARG A 132 10.90 -8.42 14.37
C ARG A 132 9.86 -8.73 15.43
N GLU A 133 10.25 -8.69 16.70
CA GLU A 133 9.34 -8.97 17.83
C GLU A 133 8.15 -8.00 17.90
N ASP A 134 8.31 -6.78 17.39
CA ASP A 134 7.28 -5.75 17.33
C ASP A 134 6.41 -5.78 16.06
N ALA A 135 6.57 -6.80 15.20
CA ALA A 135 5.84 -6.90 13.95
C ALA A 135 4.32 -6.99 14.18
N LEU A 136 3.58 -6.23 13.38
CA LEU A 136 2.13 -6.17 13.39
C LEU A 136 1.54 -6.90 12.18
N ASP A 137 0.21 -6.88 12.10
CA ASP A 137 -0.59 -7.62 11.14
C ASP A 137 -0.14 -7.50 9.68
N THR A 138 0.21 -6.29 9.21
CA THR A 138 0.65 -6.12 7.82
C THR A 138 1.98 -6.81 7.54
N GLU A 139 2.97 -6.63 8.40
CA GLU A 139 4.31 -7.22 8.18
C GLU A 139 4.22 -8.74 8.29
N VAL A 140 3.43 -9.26 9.23
CA VAL A 140 3.15 -10.70 9.35
C VAL A 140 2.44 -11.22 8.10
N PHE A 141 1.43 -10.51 7.58
CA PHE A 141 0.76 -10.88 6.33
C PHE A 141 1.75 -10.91 5.17
N PHE A 142 2.59 -9.88 5.04
CA PHE A 142 3.59 -9.79 3.98
C PHE A 142 4.57 -10.97 4.02
N LEU A 143 5.19 -11.20 5.18
CA LEU A 143 6.20 -12.24 5.31
C LEU A 143 5.59 -13.65 5.23
N HIS A 144 4.32 -13.83 5.60
CA HIS A 144 3.61 -15.09 5.43
C HIS A 144 3.47 -15.47 3.96
N PHE A 145 2.98 -14.57 3.09
CA PHE A 145 2.84 -14.94 1.68
C PHE A 145 4.20 -15.08 0.98
N LEU A 146 5.23 -14.37 1.43
CA LEU A 146 6.60 -14.56 0.95
C LEU A 146 7.24 -15.88 1.41
N SER A 147 6.75 -16.48 2.49
CA SER A 147 7.16 -17.81 2.97
C SER A 147 6.42 -18.96 2.26
N SER A 148 5.53 -18.63 1.32
CA SER A 148 4.81 -19.63 0.54
C SER A 148 5.75 -20.45 -0.34
N ASP A 149 5.43 -21.74 -0.50
CA ASP A 149 6.05 -22.66 -1.46
C ASP A 149 5.66 -22.37 -2.92
N VAL A 150 4.70 -21.47 -3.14
CA VAL A 150 4.23 -21.05 -4.46
C VAL A 150 5.19 -20.02 -5.05
N ALA A 151 5.77 -20.33 -6.21
CA ALA A 151 6.77 -19.48 -6.87
C ALA A 151 6.20 -18.14 -7.40
N ASP A 152 4.97 -18.15 -7.93
CA ASP A 152 4.31 -16.94 -8.43
C ASP A 152 3.82 -16.06 -7.27
N LEU A 153 4.27 -14.80 -7.23
CA LEU A 153 4.01 -13.87 -6.14
C LEU A 153 2.50 -13.61 -5.93
N GLY A 154 1.76 -13.43 -7.03
CA GLY A 154 0.32 -13.20 -6.98
C GLY A 154 -0.44 -14.40 -6.43
N SER A 155 -0.08 -15.60 -6.87
CA SER A 155 -0.65 -16.86 -6.40
C SER A 155 -0.34 -17.13 -4.93
N ALA A 156 0.89 -16.83 -4.48
CA ALA A 156 1.28 -16.90 -3.07
C ALA A 156 0.47 -15.93 -2.19
N PHE A 157 0.28 -14.69 -2.67
CA PHE A 157 -0.58 -13.71 -2.02
C PHE A 157 -2.03 -14.21 -1.91
N LEU A 158 -2.62 -14.69 -3.01
CA LEU A 158 -4.01 -15.21 -3.01
C LEU A 158 -4.19 -16.42 -2.09
N LYS A 159 -3.20 -17.30 -1.98
CA LYS A 159 -3.20 -18.42 -1.02
C LYS A 159 -3.30 -17.91 0.43
N THR A 160 -2.54 -16.87 0.76
CA THR A 160 -2.57 -16.26 2.10
C THR A 160 -3.88 -15.50 2.34
N VAL A 161 -4.40 -14.78 1.34
CA VAL A 161 -5.72 -14.14 1.42
C VAL A 161 -6.81 -15.18 1.69
N ALA A 162 -6.82 -16.30 0.97
CA ALA A 162 -7.80 -17.36 1.18
C ALA A 162 -7.74 -17.93 2.60
N LEU A 163 -6.54 -18.11 3.16
CA LEU A 163 -6.36 -18.51 4.56
C LEU A 163 -6.94 -17.48 5.52
N ILE A 164 -6.57 -16.20 5.37
CA ILE A 164 -7.07 -15.10 6.23
C ILE A 164 -8.60 -15.06 6.20
N LYS A 165 -9.21 -15.08 5.01
CA LYS A 165 -10.67 -15.03 4.86
C LYS A 165 -11.39 -16.21 5.55
N ASN A 166 -10.76 -17.38 5.57
CA ASN A 166 -11.38 -18.59 6.12
C ASN A 166 -11.17 -18.75 7.63
N THR A 167 -10.08 -18.21 8.19
CA THR A 167 -9.66 -18.55 9.55
C THR A 167 -9.34 -17.37 10.45
N HIS A 168 -9.38 -16.14 9.95
CA HIS A 168 -8.99 -14.94 10.69
C HIS A 168 -10.07 -13.86 10.63
N SER A 169 -10.12 -13.05 11.68
CA SER A 169 -10.95 -11.85 11.69
C SER A 169 -10.18 -10.70 11.06
N TYR A 170 -10.76 -10.05 10.05
CA TYR A 170 -10.14 -8.92 9.38
C TYR A 170 -11.16 -7.81 9.13
N SER A 171 -10.65 -6.60 8.90
CA SER A 171 -11.48 -5.44 8.56
C SER A 171 -11.51 -5.19 7.04
N ALA A 172 -10.35 -5.19 6.42
CA ALA A 172 -10.14 -5.18 4.97
C ALA A 172 -8.77 -5.77 4.63
N LEU A 173 -8.58 -6.04 3.34
CA LEU A 173 -7.34 -6.53 2.74
C LEU A 173 -7.04 -5.72 1.48
N ASN A 174 -7.23 -4.39 1.51
CA ASN A 174 -6.87 -3.56 0.37
C ASN A 174 -5.34 -3.48 0.29
N CYS A 175 -4.76 -4.04 -0.76
CA CYS A 175 -3.31 -4.20 -0.85
C CYS A 175 -2.78 -3.67 -2.18
N LEU A 176 -1.58 -3.08 -2.12
CA LEU A 176 -0.72 -2.81 -3.27
C LEU A 176 0.64 -3.44 -3.03
N PHE A 177 1.17 -4.16 -4.01
CA PHE A 177 2.48 -4.78 -3.89
C PHE A 177 3.17 -4.93 -5.23
N SER A 178 4.49 -5.14 -5.21
CA SER A 178 5.29 -5.23 -6.42
C SER A 178 6.56 -6.05 -6.21
N ASP A 179 7.05 -6.63 -7.30
CA ASP A 179 8.38 -7.24 -7.47
C ASP A 179 9.32 -6.39 -8.35
N GLY A 180 8.83 -5.25 -8.85
CA GLY A 180 9.54 -4.34 -9.75
C GLY A 180 9.20 -4.52 -11.23
N GLU A 181 8.65 -5.68 -11.60
CA GLU A 181 8.19 -5.98 -12.96
C GLU A 181 6.66 -5.88 -13.07
N LYS A 182 5.95 -6.25 -11.99
CA LYS A 182 4.50 -6.20 -11.91
C LYS A 182 4.05 -5.47 -10.66
N MET A 183 3.03 -4.65 -10.81
CA MET A 183 2.24 -4.12 -9.70
C MET A 183 0.96 -4.95 -9.55
N TYR A 184 0.63 -5.28 -8.32
CA TYR A 184 -0.55 -6.05 -7.95
C TYR A 184 -1.43 -5.19 -7.06
N ALA A 185 -2.74 -5.24 -7.31
CA ALA A 185 -3.76 -4.60 -6.48
C ALA A 185 -4.81 -5.62 -6.08
N TYR A 186 -5.21 -5.60 -4.81
CA TYR A 186 -6.31 -6.41 -4.30
C TYR A 186 -7.25 -5.55 -3.48
N ARG A 187 -8.56 -5.74 -3.64
CA ARG A 187 -9.58 -5.07 -2.82
C ARG A 187 -10.50 -6.09 -2.17
N ASP A 188 -10.58 -6.08 -0.85
CA ASP A 188 -11.54 -6.90 -0.09
C ASP A 188 -11.80 -6.27 1.28
N PHE A 189 -13.00 -6.50 1.83
CA PHE A 189 -13.47 -5.91 3.08
C PHE A 189 -14.56 -6.75 3.74
N SER A 190 -14.57 -6.77 5.07
CA SER A 190 -15.63 -7.38 5.88
C SER A 190 -16.67 -6.36 6.37
N LYS A 191 -16.31 -5.07 6.37
CA LYS A 191 -17.13 -3.93 6.81
C LYS A 191 -16.73 -2.66 6.05
N GLU A 192 -17.52 -1.59 6.16
CA GLU A 192 -17.19 -0.24 5.65
C GLU A 192 -16.78 -0.18 4.16
N PRO A 193 -17.61 -0.71 3.22
CA PRO A 193 -17.29 -0.80 1.79
C PRO A 193 -16.86 0.52 1.15
N ASP A 194 -17.47 1.62 1.59
CA ASP A 194 -17.22 2.97 1.05
C ASP A 194 -15.86 3.50 1.49
N TYR A 195 -15.46 3.21 2.73
CA TYR A 195 -14.17 3.59 3.27
C TYR A 195 -13.04 2.75 2.63
N TYR A 196 -13.20 1.43 2.59
CA TYR A 196 -12.26 0.48 1.98
C TYR A 196 -12.49 0.37 0.47
N SER A 197 -12.54 1.52 -0.16
CA SER A 197 -12.54 1.63 -1.61
C SER A 197 -11.10 1.56 -2.16
N LEU A 198 -11.03 1.07 -3.40
CA LEU A 198 -9.85 1.11 -4.24
C LEU A 198 -10.35 1.35 -5.66
N PHE A 199 -9.77 2.33 -6.34
CA PHE A 199 -10.15 2.74 -7.68
C PHE A 199 -8.96 2.53 -8.62
N LYS A 200 -9.27 2.21 -9.87
CA LYS A 200 -8.30 2.09 -10.95
C LYS A 200 -8.63 3.05 -12.08
N THR A 201 -7.60 3.59 -12.70
CA THR A 201 -7.70 4.33 -13.95
C THR A 201 -6.46 4.07 -14.81
N GLN A 202 -6.54 4.41 -16.08
CA GLN A 202 -5.42 4.33 -17.02
C GLN A 202 -5.24 5.70 -17.67
N SER A 203 -3.99 6.16 -17.73
CA SER A 203 -3.61 7.40 -18.38
C SER A 203 -2.32 7.15 -19.15
N GLU A 204 -2.37 7.32 -20.47
CA GLU A 204 -1.25 6.94 -21.36
C GLU A 204 -0.83 5.47 -21.15
N ASN A 205 0.44 5.22 -20.83
CA ASN A 205 0.99 3.91 -20.50
C ASN A 205 0.97 3.59 -19.00
N SER A 206 0.42 4.47 -18.16
CA SER A 206 0.35 4.29 -16.71
C SER A 206 -1.01 3.76 -16.29
N VAL A 207 -0.99 2.72 -15.46
CA VAL A 207 -2.14 2.33 -14.63
C VAL A 207 -1.95 2.92 -13.24
N ILE A 208 -2.99 3.59 -12.74
CA ILE A 208 -3.01 4.23 -11.44
C ILE A 208 -4.07 3.55 -10.58
N ILE A 209 -3.68 3.12 -9.38
CA ILE A 209 -4.56 2.56 -8.36
C ILE A 209 -4.54 3.50 -7.16
N ALA A 210 -5.70 3.93 -6.66
CA ALA A 210 -5.78 4.82 -5.52
C ALA A 210 -6.96 4.48 -4.61
N SER A 211 -6.84 4.76 -3.31
CA SER A 211 -7.97 4.57 -2.39
C SER A 211 -9.19 5.44 -2.71
N GLN A 212 -9.01 6.57 -3.40
CA GLN A 212 -10.08 7.48 -3.81
C GLN A 212 -9.70 8.13 -5.15
N PRO A 213 -10.66 8.58 -5.98
CA PRO A 213 -10.36 9.30 -7.22
C PRO A 213 -9.52 10.56 -6.95
N LEU A 214 -8.39 10.69 -7.64
CA LEU A 214 -7.43 11.80 -7.43
C LEU A 214 -7.54 12.91 -8.47
N SER A 215 -8.36 12.74 -9.52
CA SER A 215 -8.59 13.78 -10.51
C SER A 215 -9.92 13.57 -11.19
N SER A 216 -10.70 14.64 -11.38
CA SER A 216 -11.93 14.63 -12.17
C SER A 216 -11.67 14.53 -13.68
N SER A 217 -10.43 14.76 -14.13
CA SER A 217 -10.05 14.65 -15.54
C SER A 217 -9.80 13.22 -16.01
N LEU A 218 -9.77 12.25 -15.08
CA LEU A 218 -9.56 10.84 -15.37
C LEU A 218 -10.82 10.05 -15.06
N LEU A 219 -11.07 8.99 -15.84
CA LEU A 219 -12.18 8.09 -15.60
C LEU A 219 -11.75 7.02 -14.60
N TRP A 220 -12.18 7.16 -13.36
CA TRP A 220 -11.91 6.19 -12.29
C TRP A 220 -13.02 5.14 -12.24
N LYS A 221 -12.61 3.86 -12.25
CA LYS A 221 -13.50 2.74 -11.97
C LYS A 221 -13.16 2.18 -10.59
N GLN A 222 -14.16 2.05 -9.72
CA GLN A 222 -13.99 1.35 -8.45
C GLN A 222 -13.71 -0.13 -8.73
N MET A 223 -12.73 -0.70 -8.05
CA MET A 223 -12.47 -2.13 -8.09
C MET A 223 -13.58 -2.88 -7.37
N ASP A 224 -13.97 -4.04 -7.88
CA ASP A 224 -14.98 -4.90 -7.27
C ASP A 224 -14.44 -5.53 -5.96
N LYS A 225 -15.33 -6.03 -5.11
CA LYS A 225 -14.92 -6.79 -3.92
C LYS A 225 -14.27 -8.11 -4.39
N GLU A 226 -13.16 -8.48 -3.76
CA GLU A 226 -12.30 -9.61 -4.12
C GLU A 226 -11.64 -9.49 -5.50
N GLU A 227 -11.62 -8.29 -6.09
CA GLU A 227 -10.92 -8.07 -7.34
C GLU A 227 -9.40 -8.12 -7.12
N PHE A 228 -8.74 -9.03 -7.84
CA PHE A 228 -7.29 -9.12 -7.94
C PHE A 228 -6.83 -8.66 -9.32
N TYR A 229 -6.02 -7.61 -9.36
CA TYR A 229 -5.57 -6.99 -10.61
C TYR A 229 -4.05 -7.02 -10.71
N VAL A 230 -3.55 -7.65 -11.77
CA VAL A 230 -2.11 -7.78 -12.07
C VAL A 230 -1.78 -6.87 -13.24
N ILE A 231 -0.77 -6.01 -13.05
CA ILE A 231 -0.39 -4.98 -14.01
C ILE A 231 1.10 -5.14 -14.29
N THR A 232 1.48 -5.34 -15.55
CA THR A 232 2.89 -5.33 -15.95
C THR A 232 3.34 -3.88 -16.10
N ALA A 233 4.47 -3.54 -15.49
CA ALA A 233 5.07 -2.22 -15.58
C ALA A 233 5.73 -2.00 -16.95
#